data_AF-A0A8C8ULR0-F1
#
_entry.id   AF-A0A8C8ULR0-F1
#
_cell.length_a   1.000
_cell.length_b   1.000
_cell.length_c   1.000
_cell.angle_alpha   90.00
_cell.angle_beta   90.00
_cell.angle_gamma   90.00
#
_symmetry.space_group_name_H-M   'P 1'
#
loop_
_entity.id
_entity.type
_entity.pdbx_description
1 polymer ?
#
loop_
_entity_poly.entity_id
_entity_poly.type
_entity_poly.pdbx_seq_one_letter_code
_entity_poly.pdbx_strand_id
1 'polypeptide(L)'
;LSRVKPHALEVPDKHSLAFVIRMERTGGVSLLVQKTIAKLRLKKLFSGVFGHVTPQSVKTLRTVEPYVTWGYATFRPSKLKSVREHGQARINNKTVAVTDNTVIEEHLGRFGVICLEDLVHEIAFPGKHFPEISSFLCPFCLSMSRHATRTGWGSSRRWVLLAIR
;
A
#
# COMPACT_ATOMS: atom_id res chain seq x y z
N LEU A 1 -16.99 -29.35 13.75
CA LEU A 1 -15.72 -29.12 13.01
C LEU A 1 -16.03 -28.60 11.60
N SER A 2 -16.45 -27.34 11.48
CA SER A 2 -16.65 -26.71 10.16
C SER A 2 -15.33 -26.07 9.72
N ARG A 3 -14.66 -26.78 8.83
CA ARG A 3 -13.44 -26.39 8.12
C ARG A 3 -13.66 -25.00 7.51
N VAL A 4 -13.03 -23.97 8.10
CA VAL A 4 -13.07 -22.60 7.59
C VAL A 4 -12.39 -22.62 6.22
N LYS A 5 -13.18 -22.47 5.16
CA LYS A 5 -12.68 -22.38 3.78
C LYS A 5 -11.73 -21.17 3.71
N PRO A 6 -10.49 -21.31 3.21
CA PRO A 6 -9.65 -20.14 2.95
C PRO A 6 -10.43 -19.26 1.98
N HIS A 7 -10.69 -18.02 2.38
CA HIS A 7 -11.41 -17.05 1.57
C HIS A 7 -10.70 -16.97 0.22
N ALA A 8 -11.29 -17.60 -0.79
CA ALA A 8 -10.94 -17.36 -2.17
C ALA A 8 -11.21 -15.88 -2.39
N LEU A 9 -10.13 -15.10 -2.42
CA LEU A 9 -10.14 -13.76 -2.96
C LEU A 9 -10.47 -13.92 -4.44
N GLU A 10 -11.74 -14.09 -4.76
CA GLU A 10 -12.27 -13.98 -6.11
C GLU A 10 -11.76 -12.64 -6.63
N VAL A 11 -10.92 -12.71 -7.66
CA VAL A 11 -10.35 -11.54 -8.32
C VAL A 11 -11.54 -10.83 -8.93
N PRO A 12 -11.99 -9.67 -8.41
CA PRO A 12 -13.06 -8.96 -9.04
C PRO A 12 -12.49 -8.48 -10.37
N ASP A 13 -13.15 -8.78 -11.49
CA ASP A 13 -12.81 -8.33 -12.87
C ASP A 13 -12.62 -6.80 -13.03
N LYS A 14 -12.71 -6.03 -11.93
CA LYS A 14 -12.70 -4.56 -11.91
C LYS A 14 -11.72 -3.94 -10.89
N HIS A 15 -10.98 -4.71 -10.10
CA HIS A 15 -10.13 -4.16 -9.03
C HIS A 15 -8.64 -4.48 -9.24
N SER A 16 -7.96 -3.60 -9.96
CA SER A 16 -6.52 -3.69 -10.23
C SER A 16 -5.64 -3.19 -9.08
N LEU A 17 -6.20 -2.66 -7.99
CA LEU A 17 -5.42 -2.05 -6.91
C LEU A 17 -5.59 -2.79 -5.58
N ALA A 18 -4.48 -3.01 -4.87
CA ALA A 18 -4.47 -3.51 -3.50
C ALA A 18 -3.79 -2.50 -2.58
N PHE A 19 -4.26 -2.45 -1.33
CA PHE A 19 -3.56 -1.76 -0.25
C PHE A 19 -2.91 -2.81 0.66
N VAL A 20 -1.60 -2.67 0.87
CA VAL A 20 -0.78 -3.63 1.61
C VAL A 20 -0.21 -2.93 2.82
N ILE A 21 -0.46 -3.46 4.01
CA ILE A 21 -0.05 -2.88 5.30
C ILE A 21 0.85 -3.88 6.02
N ARG A 22 1.98 -3.40 6.53
CA ARG A 22 2.84 -4.20 7.39
C ARG A 22 2.36 -4.20 8.83
N MET A 23 2.08 -5.38 9.38
CA MET A 23 1.54 -5.55 10.73
C MET A 23 2.54 -6.16 11.71
N GLU A 24 3.50 -6.94 11.23
CA GLU A 24 4.42 -7.69 12.10
C GLU A 24 5.90 -7.40 11.82
N ARG A 25 6.73 -7.67 12.84
CA ARG A 25 8.19 -7.60 12.75
C ARG A 25 8.73 -8.89 12.13
N THR A 26 9.82 -8.78 11.38
CA THR A 26 10.37 -9.87 10.55
C THR A 26 11.71 -10.38 11.11
N GLY A 27 11.82 -10.50 12.44
CA GLY A 27 13.04 -10.99 13.08
C GLY A 27 13.23 -12.49 12.84
N GLY A 28 14.41 -12.92 12.38
CA GLY A 28 14.74 -14.35 12.20
C GLY A 28 14.08 -15.05 11.02
N VAL A 29 13.45 -14.31 10.09
CA VAL A 29 12.77 -14.91 8.92
C VAL A 29 13.73 -15.15 7.76
N SER A 30 13.36 -16.05 6.83
CA SER A 30 14.14 -16.32 5.62
C SER A 30 14.46 -15.05 4.84
N LEU A 31 15.69 -14.98 4.28
CA LEU A 31 16.15 -13.88 3.44
C LEU A 31 15.20 -13.59 2.26
N LEU A 32 14.50 -14.61 1.76
CA LEU A 32 13.50 -14.44 0.70
C LEU A 32 12.37 -13.50 1.15
N VAL A 33 11.80 -13.74 2.33
CA VAL A 33 10.72 -12.94 2.91
C VAL A 33 11.19 -11.52 3.19
N GLN A 34 12.39 -11.35 3.75
CA GLN A 34 12.95 -10.03 4.02
C GLN A 34 13.15 -9.23 2.73
N LYS A 35 13.71 -9.86 1.69
CA LYS A 35 13.89 -9.24 0.37
C LYS A 35 12.54 -8.89 -0.27
N THR A 36 11.53 -9.75 -0.15
CA THR A 36 10.20 -9.46 -0.68
C THR A 36 9.53 -8.28 0.02
N ILE A 37 9.59 -8.20 1.35
CA ILE A 37 9.04 -7.08 2.12
C ILE A 37 9.80 -5.77 1.80
N ALA A 38 11.11 -5.85 1.61
CA ALA A 38 11.92 -4.72 1.18
C ALA A 38 11.55 -4.24 -0.23
N LYS A 39 11.29 -5.17 -1.16
CA LYS A 39 10.79 -4.86 -2.53
C LYS A 39 9.43 -4.17 -2.49
N LEU A 40 8.54 -4.57 -1.56
CA LEU A 40 7.26 -3.89 -1.31
C LEU A 40 7.41 -2.54 -0.59
N ARG A 41 8.63 -2.13 -0.24
CA ARG A 41 8.94 -0.85 0.43
C ARG A 41 8.35 -0.73 1.85
N LEU A 42 7.94 -1.85 2.44
CA LEU A 42 7.31 -1.93 3.76
C LEU A 42 8.35 -2.10 4.89
N LYS A 43 9.21 -1.09 5.07
CA LYS A 43 10.30 -1.14 6.07
C LYS A 43 9.84 -0.88 7.51
N LYS A 44 8.84 -0.02 7.69
CA LYS A 44 8.33 0.39 9.01
C LYS A 44 7.10 -0.43 9.40
N LEU A 45 6.91 -0.63 10.69
CA LEU A 45 5.65 -1.23 11.19
C LEU A 45 4.50 -0.24 10.96
N PHE A 46 3.32 -0.73 10.61
CA PHE A 46 2.14 0.07 10.28
C PHE A 46 2.34 1.01 9.07
N SER A 47 3.33 0.75 8.22
CA SER A 47 3.40 1.39 6.90
C SER A 47 2.49 0.68 5.90
N GLY A 48 1.85 1.44 5.02
CA GLY A 48 1.01 0.95 3.95
C GLY A 48 1.49 1.42 2.57
N VAL A 49 1.33 0.58 1.55
CA VAL A 49 1.60 0.93 0.14
C VAL A 49 0.44 0.49 -0.73
N PHE A 50 0.16 1.27 -1.77
CA PHE A 50 -0.70 0.85 -2.87
C PHE A 50 0.12 0.01 -3.86
N GLY A 51 -0.45 -1.08 -4.34
CA GLY A 51 0.19 -1.98 -5.29
C GLY A 51 -0.76 -2.48 -6.36
N HIS A 52 -0.26 -2.55 -7.59
CA HIS A 52 -0.99 -3.13 -8.71
C HIS A 52 -1.14 -4.64 -8.53
N VAL A 53 -2.38 -5.12 -8.65
CA VAL A 53 -2.75 -6.52 -8.54
C VAL A 53 -2.50 -7.20 -9.88
N THR A 54 -1.44 -7.98 -9.93
CA THR A 54 -1.19 -8.94 -11.01
C THR A 54 -1.15 -10.36 -10.43
N PRO A 55 -1.29 -11.42 -11.24
CA PRO A 55 -1.11 -12.79 -10.75
C PRO A 55 0.23 -13.01 -10.04
N GLN A 56 1.29 -12.33 -10.50
CA GLN A 56 2.61 -12.35 -9.88
C GLN A 56 2.65 -11.60 -8.54
N SER A 57 2.01 -10.42 -8.47
CA SER A 57 1.87 -9.65 -7.24
C SER A 57 1.12 -10.46 -6.18
N VAL A 58 0.03 -11.13 -6.54
CA VAL A 58 -0.75 -11.96 -5.61
C VAL A 58 0.08 -13.13 -5.09
N LYS A 59 0.84 -13.82 -5.95
CA LYS A 59 1.76 -14.89 -5.51
C LYS A 59 2.79 -14.37 -4.51
N THR A 60 3.36 -13.20 -4.80
CA THR A 60 4.32 -12.51 -3.93
C THR A 60 3.70 -12.14 -2.58
N LEU A 61 2.48 -11.57 -2.59
CA LEU A 61 1.74 -11.19 -1.40
C LEU A 61 1.36 -12.39 -0.54
N ARG A 62 0.98 -13.53 -1.14
CA ARG A 62 0.72 -14.79 -0.42
C ARG A 62 1.96 -15.31 0.31
N THR A 63 3.17 -15.12 -0.24
CA THR A 63 4.41 -15.51 0.45
C THR A 63 4.67 -14.69 1.72
N VAL A 64 4.26 -13.42 1.74
CA VAL A 64 4.50 -12.50 2.86
C VAL A 64 3.26 -12.25 3.72
N GLU A 65 2.14 -12.89 3.41
CA GLU A 65 0.84 -12.80 4.10
C GLU A 65 0.91 -12.96 5.63
N PRO A 66 1.82 -13.79 6.21
CA PRO A 66 1.97 -13.82 7.66
C PRO A 66 2.38 -12.49 8.27
N TYR A 67 3.10 -11.61 7.55
CA TYR A 67 3.66 -10.36 8.07
C TYR A 67 2.94 -9.11 7.59
N VAL A 68 2.21 -9.23 6.49
CA VAL A 68 1.48 -8.13 5.85
C VAL A 68 0.01 -8.49 5.72
N THR A 69 -0.85 -7.53 6.03
CA THR A 69 -2.28 -7.63 5.73
C THR A 69 -2.55 -6.83 4.47
N TRP A 70 -3.24 -7.43 3.51
CA TRP A 70 -3.58 -6.76 2.26
C TRP A 70 -5.00 -7.07 1.84
N GLY A 71 -5.52 -6.24 0.95
CA GLY A 71 -6.82 -6.45 0.34
C GLY A 71 -7.06 -5.47 -0.81
N TYR A 72 -8.09 -5.76 -1.59
CA TYR A 72 -8.44 -4.95 -2.76
C TYR A 72 -8.92 -3.57 -2.32
N ALA A 73 -8.28 -2.54 -2.85
CA ALA A 73 -8.69 -1.17 -2.64
C ALA A 73 -9.89 -0.88 -3.54
N THR A 74 -11.05 -0.66 -2.92
CA THR A 74 -12.23 -0.14 -3.63
C THR A 74 -12.00 1.33 -3.99
N PHE A 75 -12.39 1.75 -5.19
CA PHE A 75 -12.34 3.15 -5.69
C PHE A 75 -13.36 4.02 -4.95
N ARG A 76 -13.27 4.09 -3.62
CA ARG A 76 -14.03 5.04 -2.83
C ARG A 76 -13.18 6.29 -2.69
N PRO A 77 -13.73 7.50 -2.92
CA PRO A 77 -12.99 8.75 -2.81
C PRO A 77 -12.34 8.94 -1.42
N SER A 78 -12.86 8.27 -0.38
CA SER A 78 -12.29 8.24 0.97
C SER A 78 -10.89 7.60 1.06
N LYS A 79 -10.53 6.63 0.21
CA LYS A 79 -9.20 6.01 0.21
C LYS A 79 -8.18 6.86 -0.56
N LEU A 80 -8.61 7.48 -1.66
CA LEU A 80 -7.83 8.44 -2.45
C LEU A 80 -7.57 9.75 -1.68
N LYS A 81 -8.49 10.13 -0.78
CA LYS A 81 -8.31 11.23 0.16
C LYS A 81 -7.02 11.11 0.98
N SER A 82 -6.58 9.90 1.32
CA SER A 82 -5.30 9.73 2.05
C SER A 82 -4.08 10.10 1.22
N VAL A 83 -4.12 9.94 -0.11
CA VAL A 83 -3.03 10.41 -0.99
C VAL A 83 -3.02 11.94 -1.02
N ARG A 84 -4.21 12.57 -1.03
CA ARG A 84 -4.34 14.03 -1.05
C ARG A 84 -3.91 14.68 0.28
N GLU A 85 -4.28 14.09 1.41
CA GLU A 85 -4.03 14.67 2.74
C GLU A 85 -2.69 14.25 3.35
N HIS A 86 -2.17 13.09 2.97
CA HIS A 86 -0.98 12.50 3.56
C HIS A 86 0.05 12.03 2.52
N GLY A 87 -0.12 12.43 1.26
CA GLY A 87 0.83 12.18 0.18
C GLY A 87 2.18 12.81 0.52
N GLN A 88 3.17 11.95 0.66
CA GLN A 88 4.56 12.35 0.83
C GLN A 88 5.34 11.76 -0.34
N ALA A 89 6.19 12.55 -0.97
CA ALA A 89 7.11 12.10 -1.99
C ALA A 89 8.52 12.02 -1.45
N ARG A 90 9.32 11.13 -2.03
CA ARG A 90 10.76 11.05 -1.75
C ARG A 90 11.53 11.72 -2.87
N ILE A 91 12.10 12.88 -2.59
CA ILE A 91 12.86 13.70 -3.53
C ILE A 91 14.23 13.97 -2.94
N ASN A 92 15.32 13.66 -3.66
CA ASN A 92 16.69 13.86 -3.18
C ASN A 92 16.95 13.33 -1.76
N ASN A 93 16.42 12.13 -1.46
CA ASN A 93 16.43 11.51 -0.13
C ASN A 93 15.73 12.28 1.00
N LYS A 94 15.02 13.36 0.70
CA LYS A 94 14.17 14.10 1.63
C LYS A 94 12.71 13.75 1.37
N THR A 95 11.93 13.77 2.45
CA THR A 95 10.47 13.59 2.37
C THR A 95 9.82 14.95 2.22
N VAL A 96 9.09 15.16 1.13
CA VAL A 96 8.41 16.43 0.82
C VAL A 96 6.90 16.14 0.70
N ALA A 97 6.06 17.03 1.23
CA ALA A 97 4.62 16.90 1.07
C ALA A 97 4.24 17.13 -0.40
N VAL A 98 3.37 16.29 -0.94
CA VAL A 98 2.91 16.37 -2.34
C VAL A 98 1.73 17.34 -2.42
N THR A 99 2.00 18.60 -2.10
CA THR A 99 1.00 19.69 -2.12
C THR A 99 1.18 20.64 -3.29
N ASP A 100 2.40 20.74 -3.82
CA ASP A 100 2.75 21.66 -4.90
C ASP A 100 2.80 20.92 -6.23
N ASN A 101 1.99 21.36 -7.20
CA ASN A 101 1.91 20.73 -8.52
C ASN A 101 3.23 20.87 -9.30
N THR A 102 4.01 21.93 -9.06
CA THR A 102 5.31 22.14 -9.72
C THR A 102 6.27 20.98 -9.40
N VAL A 103 6.27 20.52 -8.15
CA VAL A 103 7.11 19.40 -7.70
C VAL A 103 6.69 18.09 -8.36
N ILE A 104 5.38 17.89 -8.56
CA ILE A 104 4.81 16.72 -9.24
C ILE A 104 5.21 16.75 -10.72
N GLU A 105 4.97 17.86 -11.40
CA GLU A 105 5.28 18.05 -12.82
C GLU A 105 6.78 17.89 -13.11
N GLU A 106 7.66 18.46 -12.27
CA GLU A 106 9.11 18.33 -12.43
C GLU A 106 9.58 16.87 -12.42
N HIS A 107 8.98 16.02 -11.57
CA HIS A 107 9.42 14.64 -11.39
C HIS A 107 8.67 13.64 -12.28
N LEU A 108 7.36 13.85 -12.44
CA LEU A 108 6.41 12.93 -13.09
C LEU A 108 5.80 13.48 -14.39
N GLY A 109 6.08 14.72 -14.78
CA GLY A 109 5.56 15.31 -16.02
C GLY A 109 5.94 14.52 -17.27
N ARG A 110 7.08 13.83 -17.25
CA ARG A 110 7.50 12.89 -18.31
C ARG A 110 6.53 11.72 -18.53
N PHE A 111 5.73 11.40 -17.51
CA PHE A 111 4.73 10.33 -17.54
C PHE A 111 3.31 10.89 -17.74
N GLY A 112 3.16 12.19 -17.98
CA GLY A 112 1.87 12.86 -18.16
C GLY A 112 1.13 13.19 -16.86
N VAL A 113 1.84 13.20 -15.72
CA VAL A 113 1.26 13.56 -14.42
C VAL A 113 1.69 14.99 -14.08
N ILE A 114 0.76 15.93 -14.16
CA ILE A 114 1.04 17.37 -14.02
C ILE A 114 0.56 17.89 -12.66
N CYS A 115 -0.52 17.31 -12.13
CA CYS A 115 -1.09 17.71 -10.84
C CYS A 115 -1.35 16.52 -9.91
N LEU A 116 -1.76 16.85 -8.68
CA LEU A 116 -2.16 15.87 -7.68
C LEU A 116 -3.35 15.01 -8.14
N GLU A 117 -4.28 15.58 -8.91
CA GLU A 117 -5.43 14.85 -9.44
C GLU A 117 -5.00 13.76 -10.43
N ASP A 118 -4.08 14.06 -11.34
CA ASP A 118 -3.51 13.09 -12.27
C ASP A 118 -2.77 11.97 -11.52
N LEU A 119 -2.03 12.33 -10.47
CA LEU A 119 -1.33 11.36 -9.63
C LEU A 119 -2.31 10.41 -8.95
N VAL A 120 -3.39 10.95 -8.38
CA VAL A 120 -4.46 10.18 -7.74
C VAL A 120 -5.16 9.27 -8.77
N HIS A 121 -5.38 9.76 -9.99
CA HIS A 121 -5.97 9.00 -11.08
C HIS A 121 -5.08 7.82 -11.50
N GLU A 122 -3.80 8.05 -11.74
CA GLU A 122 -2.83 7.00 -12.12
C GLU A 122 -2.62 5.93 -11.05
N ILE A 123 -2.70 6.31 -9.76
CA ILE A 123 -2.65 5.33 -8.67
C ILE A 123 -3.91 4.47 -8.65
N ALA A 124 -5.06 5.08 -8.93
CA ALA A 124 -6.32 4.40 -8.88
C ALA A 124 -6.56 3.48 -10.09
N PHE A 125 -6.06 3.90 -11.25
CA PHE A 125 -6.07 3.15 -12.50
C PHE A 125 -4.62 2.84 -12.91
N PRO A 126 -4.01 1.79 -12.33
CA PRO A 126 -2.61 1.48 -12.56
C PRO A 126 -2.34 1.23 -14.05
N GLY A 127 -1.63 2.16 -14.68
CA GLY A 127 -1.17 2.07 -16.06
C GLY A 127 0.24 1.50 -16.19
N LYS A 128 0.87 1.72 -17.36
CA LYS A 128 2.23 1.27 -17.67
C LYS A 128 3.30 1.87 -16.74
N HIS A 129 3.08 3.09 -16.28
CA HIS A 129 4.02 3.87 -15.47
C HIS A 129 3.74 3.80 -13.95
N PHE A 130 2.86 2.88 -13.53
CA PHE A 130 2.50 2.73 -12.12
C PHE A 130 3.71 2.45 -11.19
N PRO A 131 4.70 1.60 -11.54
CA PRO A 131 5.86 1.37 -10.68
C PRO A 131 6.67 2.65 -10.39
N GLU A 132 6.85 3.50 -11.38
CA GLU A 132 7.58 4.77 -11.28
C GLU A 132 6.81 5.76 -10.41
N ILE A 133 5.51 5.93 -10.70
CA ILE A 133 4.61 6.82 -9.97
C ILE A 133 4.44 6.37 -8.51
N SER A 134 4.26 5.08 -8.28
CA SER A 134 4.16 4.53 -6.91
C SER A 134 5.47 4.65 -6.15
N SER A 135 6.62 4.53 -6.80
CA SER A 135 7.95 4.68 -6.19
C SER A 135 8.22 6.12 -5.72
N PHE A 136 7.68 7.12 -6.45
CA PHE A 136 7.74 8.52 -6.05
C PHE A 136 7.07 8.77 -4.69
N LEU A 137 5.92 8.15 -4.45
CA LEU A 137 5.21 8.23 -3.17
C LEU A 137 5.89 7.41 -2.07
N CYS A 138 6.13 8.03 -0.93
CA CYS A 138 6.53 7.35 0.30
C CYS A 138 5.43 6.39 0.80
N PRO A 139 5.79 5.28 1.46
CA PRO A 139 4.83 4.46 2.18
C PRO A 139 4.05 5.28 3.21
N PHE A 140 2.72 5.12 3.22
CA PHE A 140 1.82 5.80 4.15
C PHE A 140 2.07 5.30 5.57
N CYS A 141 2.29 6.20 6.52
CA CYS A 141 2.39 5.83 7.93
C CYS A 141 0.99 5.86 8.55
N LEU A 142 0.44 4.70 8.90
CA LEU A 142 -0.89 4.62 9.51
C LEU A 142 -0.78 4.88 11.01
N SER A 143 -1.58 5.81 11.54
CA SER A 143 -1.59 6.21 12.96
C SER A 143 -2.23 5.17 13.91
N MET A 144 -2.24 3.89 13.53
CA MET A 144 -2.54 2.77 14.43
C MET A 144 -1.51 2.66 15.58
N SER A 145 -0.41 3.40 15.48
CA SER A 145 0.65 3.52 16.48
C SER A 145 0.14 3.94 17.87
N ARG A 146 -1.03 4.58 18.00
CA ARG A 146 -1.56 5.05 19.29
C ARG A 146 -2.54 4.12 19.99
N HIS A 147 -3.20 3.19 19.29
CA HIS A 147 -4.25 2.34 19.89
C HIS A 147 -3.87 0.86 19.99
N ALA A 148 -2.95 0.36 19.15
CA ALA A 148 -2.54 -1.05 19.18
C ALA A 148 -1.65 -1.41 20.38
N THR A 149 -0.94 -0.45 20.96
CA THR A 149 -0.01 -0.67 22.08
C THR A 149 -0.71 -0.80 23.44
N ARG A 150 -2.03 -0.52 23.55
CA ARG A 150 -2.75 -0.48 24.83
C ARG A 150 -3.62 -1.71 25.13
N THR A 151 -4.05 -2.48 24.13
CA THR A 151 -5.18 -3.42 24.34
C THR A 151 -4.84 -4.90 24.33
N GLY A 152 -3.59 -5.32 24.11
CA GLY A 152 -3.18 -6.71 24.36
C GLY A 152 -4.07 -7.79 23.73
N TRP A 153 -4.76 -7.48 22.62
CA TRP A 153 -5.73 -8.39 22.01
C TRP A 153 -5.37 -8.71 20.56
N GLY A 154 -5.40 -10.01 20.25
CA GLY A 154 -5.21 -10.62 18.93
C GLY A 154 -6.26 -10.25 17.87
N SER A 155 -6.73 -8.99 17.85
CA SER A 155 -7.75 -8.46 16.93
C SER A 155 -7.21 -7.40 15.96
N SER A 156 -5.88 -7.23 15.87
CA SER A 156 -5.25 -6.19 15.03
C SER A 156 -5.48 -6.41 13.53
N ARG A 157 -5.55 -7.66 13.07
CA ARG A 157 -5.82 -7.98 11.65
C ARG A 157 -7.26 -7.69 11.24
N ARG A 158 -8.23 -7.89 12.14
CA ARG A 158 -9.66 -7.76 11.81
C ARG A 158 -10.08 -6.32 11.57
N TRP A 159 -9.59 -5.39 12.39
CA TRP A 159 -9.80 -3.95 12.19
C TRP A 159 -9.14 -3.44 10.90
N VAL A 160 -7.95 -3.95 10.58
CA VAL A 160 -7.24 -3.58 9.35
C VAL A 160 -7.95 -4.14 8.12
N LEU A 161 -8.43 -5.38 8.17
CA LEU A 161 -9.27 -5.94 7.11
C LEU A 161 -10.58 -5.16 6.92
N LEU A 162 -11.15 -4.60 8.00
CA LEU A 162 -12.30 -3.70 7.94
C LEU A 162 -11.95 -2.33 7.33
N ALA A 163 -10.75 -1.79 7.58
CA ALA A 163 -10.28 -0.55 6.97
C ALA A 163 -9.86 -0.72 5.50
N ILE A 164 -9.45 -1.93 5.10
CA ILE A 164 -9.10 -2.27 3.71
C ILE A 164 -10.34 -2.59 2.86
N ARG A 165 -11.41 -3.18 3.43
CA ARG A 165 -12.71 -3.34 2.74
C ARG A 165 -13.36 -1.98 2.44
#